data_AF-A0A2L0UI97-F1
#
_entry.id   AF-A0A2L0UI97-F1
#
_cell.length_a   1.000
_cell.length_b   1.000
_cell.length_c   1.000
_cell.angle_alpha   90.00
_cell.angle_beta   90.00
_cell.angle_gamma   90.00
#
_symmetry.space_group_name_H-M   'P 1'
#
loop_
_entity.id
_entity.type
_entity.pdbx_description
1 polymer ?
#
loop_
_entity_poly.entity_id
_entity_poly.type
_entity_poly.pdbx_seq_one_letter_code
_entity_poly.pdbx_strand_id
1 'polypeptide(L)'
;MTHHDQHDERDERGPEGQDPRTPSARDLDVLSRQLGRPVRDVVEIGARCVCGNPLVATTAPRLSNGIPFPTTYYLSHPVVTSAVSRLEADGVMTEMSDWLTADAGLAERYRAAHEAYLAARDAVGQRAGTGPVPEIDGVSAGGMPTRVKCLHVLVGHSLAAGPGVNPLGDEAIARIAPWWTPEHCSCDGAWDTTGQAPHADLSRHTRTQGLSPEELEAKRAARRRGAEPDGTADASTPVAGAHAASTPASTTASAPSGATEEK
;
A
#
# COMPACT_ATOMS: atom_id res chain seq x y z
N MET A 1 -40.92 37.61 50.92
CA MET A 1 -40.24 38.50 49.95
C MET A 1 -38.75 38.29 50.19
N THR A 2 -37.98 37.61 49.36
CA THR A 2 -38.09 37.30 47.94
C THR A 2 -37.25 36.04 47.70
N HIS A 3 -37.79 35.12 46.90
CA HIS A 3 -37.04 34.02 46.31
C HIS A 3 -35.80 34.59 45.58
N HIS A 4 -34.64 33.97 45.77
CA HIS A 4 -33.56 34.11 44.80
C HIS A 4 -33.29 32.76 44.17
N ASP A 5 -33.52 32.78 42.88
CA ASP A 5 -33.63 31.67 41.95
C ASP A 5 -32.31 30.94 41.75
N GLN A 6 -32.45 29.67 41.43
CA GLN A 6 -31.38 28.81 40.97
C GLN A 6 -30.97 29.27 39.58
N HIS A 7 -29.68 29.55 39.38
CA HIS A 7 -29.08 29.41 38.06
C HIS A 7 -27.90 28.46 38.16
N ASP A 8 -28.27 27.19 37.97
CA ASP A 8 -27.46 26.06 37.57
C ASP A 8 -26.90 26.35 36.16
N GLU A 9 -25.77 27.07 36.10
CA GLU A 9 -24.97 27.23 34.89
C GLU A 9 -24.24 25.93 34.62
N ARG A 10 -24.96 25.02 33.95
CA ARG A 10 -24.39 23.84 33.30
C ARG A 10 -23.25 24.26 32.38
N ASP A 11 -22.13 23.63 32.62
CA ASP A 11 -20.87 23.60 31.86
C ASP A 11 -21.13 23.39 30.35
N GLU A 12 -21.32 24.48 29.60
CA GLU A 12 -21.37 24.51 28.14
C GLU A 12 -19.96 24.58 27.52
N ARG A 13 -19.09 23.61 27.86
CA ARG A 13 -17.84 23.38 27.13
C ARG A 13 -17.89 22.04 26.41
N GLY A 14 -18.26 22.08 25.13
CA GLY A 14 -18.00 20.97 24.20
C GLY A 14 -16.50 20.64 24.13
N PRO A 15 -16.10 19.47 23.61
CA PRO A 15 -14.72 19.01 23.70
C PRO A 15 -13.83 19.84 22.77
N GLU A 16 -13.16 20.85 23.32
CA GLU A 16 -12.08 21.58 22.66
C GLU A 16 -10.84 20.66 22.48
N GLY A 17 -10.29 20.63 21.27
CA GLY A 17 -8.84 20.39 21.06
C GLY A 17 -8.33 18.96 20.86
N GLN A 18 -8.95 18.12 20.02
CA GLN A 18 -8.30 16.89 19.55
C GLN A 18 -7.37 17.19 18.35
N ASP A 19 -6.12 16.71 18.38
CA ASP A 19 -5.19 16.81 17.24
C ASP A 19 -5.85 16.16 16.02
N PRO A 20 -6.00 16.86 14.87
CA PRO A 20 -6.65 16.30 13.67
C PRO A 20 -5.94 15.05 13.12
N ARG A 21 -4.70 14.81 13.53
CA ARG A 21 -3.92 13.62 13.19
C ARG A 21 -4.19 12.44 14.14
N THR A 22 -4.85 12.63 15.28
CA THR A 22 -5.26 11.51 16.14
C THR A 22 -6.25 10.61 15.38
N PRO A 23 -6.00 9.29 15.26
CA PRO A 23 -6.91 8.39 14.56
C PRO A 23 -8.19 8.19 15.37
N SER A 24 -9.34 8.38 14.72
CA SER A 24 -10.63 7.95 15.25
C SER A 24 -10.91 6.48 14.91
N ALA A 25 -11.86 5.84 15.60
CA ALA A 25 -12.31 4.49 15.24
C ALA A 25 -12.80 4.41 13.78
N ARG A 26 -13.49 5.47 13.31
CA ARG A 26 -13.91 5.61 11.91
C ARG A 26 -12.72 5.63 10.96
N ASP A 27 -11.63 6.31 11.31
CA ASP A 27 -10.43 6.32 10.46
C ASP A 27 -9.85 4.91 10.32
N LEU A 28 -9.80 4.13 11.40
CA LEU A 28 -9.30 2.76 11.38
C LEU A 28 -10.17 1.83 10.52
N ASP A 29 -11.50 1.98 10.60
CA ASP A 29 -12.45 1.25 9.74
C ASP A 29 -12.26 1.61 8.27
N VAL A 30 -12.14 2.90 7.95
CA VAL A 30 -11.92 3.36 6.57
C VAL A 30 -10.58 2.85 6.05
N LEU A 31 -9.49 2.98 6.81
CA LEU A 31 -8.19 2.42 6.45
C LEU A 31 -8.28 0.92 6.20
N SER A 32 -8.98 0.18 7.05
CA SER A 32 -9.11 -1.27 6.91
C SER A 32 -9.88 -1.66 5.64
N ARG A 33 -10.92 -0.90 5.28
CA ARG A 33 -11.66 -1.09 4.02
C ARG A 33 -10.82 -0.74 2.80
N GLN A 34 -10.11 0.39 2.84
CA GLN A 34 -9.20 0.81 1.77
C GLN A 34 -8.10 -0.23 1.51
N LEU A 35 -7.58 -0.85 2.58
CA LEU A 35 -6.52 -1.87 2.51
C LEU A 35 -7.02 -3.29 2.22
N GLY A 36 -8.34 -3.53 2.35
CA GLY A 36 -8.93 -4.88 2.27
C GLY A 36 -8.50 -5.83 3.39
N ARG A 37 -7.98 -5.30 4.50
CA ARG A 37 -7.53 -6.04 5.69
C ARG A 37 -7.50 -5.12 6.90
N PRO A 38 -7.49 -5.64 8.15
CA PRO A 38 -7.33 -4.79 9.33
C PRO A 38 -6.09 -3.91 9.21
N VAL A 39 -6.25 -2.62 9.49
CA VAL A 39 -5.11 -1.71 9.63
C VAL A 39 -4.34 -2.04 10.90
N ARG A 40 -3.02 -1.83 10.90
CA ARG A 40 -2.11 -2.26 11.96
C ARG A 40 -1.45 -1.07 12.63
N ASP A 41 -1.51 -1.05 13.96
CA ASP A 41 -0.72 -0.19 14.86
C ASP A 41 -0.57 1.26 14.37
N VAL A 42 -1.69 1.86 13.94
CA VAL A 42 -1.75 3.25 13.47
C VAL A 42 -1.63 4.18 14.65
N VAL A 43 -0.64 5.08 14.60
CA VAL A 43 -0.35 6.05 15.65
C VAL A 43 -0.99 7.40 15.31
N GLU A 44 -1.02 7.76 14.03
CA GLU A 44 -1.62 8.99 13.54
C GLU A 44 -2.10 8.84 12.09
N ILE A 45 -3.00 9.73 11.67
CA ILE A 45 -3.37 9.91 10.27
C ILE A 45 -2.40 10.92 9.67
N GLY A 46 -1.46 10.42 8.87
CA GLY A 46 -0.41 11.22 8.27
C GLY A 46 -0.97 12.24 7.27
N ALA A 47 -1.98 11.85 6.49
CA ALA A 47 -2.65 12.75 5.56
C ALA A 47 -4.12 12.39 5.37
N ARG A 48 -4.94 13.41 5.09
CA ARG A 48 -6.38 13.29 4.85
C ARG A 48 -6.74 13.86 3.48
N CYS A 49 -7.76 13.29 2.87
CA CYS A 49 -8.46 13.85 1.72
C CYS A 49 -9.24 15.10 2.17
N VAL A 50 -9.61 15.98 1.24
CA VAL A 50 -10.44 17.17 1.53
C VAL A 50 -11.79 16.84 2.17
N CYS A 51 -12.30 15.61 2.01
CA CYS A 51 -13.51 15.14 2.69
C CYS A 51 -13.27 14.57 4.10
N GLY A 52 -12.02 14.58 4.58
CA GLY A 52 -11.61 14.09 5.90
C GLY A 52 -11.18 12.62 5.97
N ASN A 53 -11.49 11.80 4.95
CA ASN A 53 -11.07 10.39 4.92
C ASN A 53 -9.53 10.26 4.86
N PRO A 54 -8.95 9.25 5.52
CA PRO A 54 -7.50 9.06 5.54
C PRO A 54 -6.97 8.71 4.14
N LEU A 55 -5.82 9.32 3.80
CA LEU A 55 -4.99 8.97 2.64
C LEU A 55 -3.80 8.12 3.05
N VAL A 56 -3.21 8.46 4.20
CA VAL A 56 -1.96 7.88 4.71
C VAL A 56 -2.13 7.53 6.18
N ALA A 57 -1.84 6.28 6.53
CA ALA A 57 -1.67 5.86 7.91
C ALA A 57 -0.20 6.03 8.32
N THR A 58 0.05 6.58 9.50
CA THR A 58 1.38 6.58 10.11
C THR A 58 1.44 5.47 11.15
N THR A 59 2.21 4.42 10.87
CA THR A 59 2.27 3.18 11.65
C THR A 59 3.50 3.16 12.57
N ALA A 60 3.34 2.54 13.73
CA ALA A 60 4.43 2.31 14.68
C ALA A 60 5.59 1.51 14.03
N PRO A 61 6.86 1.81 14.39
CA PRO A 61 8.03 1.14 13.81
C PRO A 61 8.17 -0.33 14.25
N ARG A 62 7.43 -0.75 15.27
CA ARG A 62 7.23 -2.14 15.67
C ARG A 62 5.75 -2.38 15.88
N LEU A 63 5.23 -3.44 15.26
CA LEU A 63 3.84 -3.85 15.43
C LEU A 63 3.62 -4.46 16.82
N SER A 64 2.37 -4.49 17.28
CA SER A 64 2.00 -5.07 18.59
C SER A 64 2.35 -6.56 18.73
N ASN A 65 2.53 -7.28 17.63
CA ASN A 65 3.03 -8.66 17.60
C ASN A 65 4.57 -8.76 17.63
N GLY A 66 5.28 -7.66 17.85
CA GLY A 66 6.72 -7.58 17.98
C GLY A 66 7.50 -7.43 16.67
N ILE A 67 6.83 -7.49 15.52
CA ILE A 67 7.49 -7.49 14.20
C ILE A 67 7.95 -6.07 13.83
N PRO A 68 9.23 -5.87 13.43
CA PRO A 68 9.70 -4.60 12.89
C PRO A 68 8.93 -4.19 11.62
N PHE A 69 8.51 -2.93 11.55
CA PHE A 69 7.76 -2.38 10.43
C PHE A 69 8.47 -1.14 9.88
N PRO A 70 9.32 -1.28 8.84
CA PRO A 70 10.15 -0.18 8.35
C PRO A 70 9.35 0.95 7.67
N THR A 71 8.12 0.65 7.22
CA THR A 71 7.25 1.61 6.50
C THR A 71 6.37 2.38 7.48
N THR A 72 6.80 3.56 7.88
CA THR A 72 6.06 4.48 8.76
C THR A 72 4.84 5.05 8.04
N TYR A 73 4.98 5.54 6.81
CA TYR A 73 3.89 6.14 6.04
C TYR A 73 3.30 5.15 5.04
N TYR A 74 2.10 4.65 5.34
CA TYR A 74 1.39 3.68 4.51
C TYR A 74 0.26 4.36 3.74
N LEU A 75 0.46 4.56 2.43
CA LEU A 75 -0.55 5.09 1.52
C LEU A 75 -1.66 4.05 1.31
N SER A 76 -2.90 4.39 1.67
CA SER A 76 -4.03 3.44 1.66
C SER A 76 -5.09 3.77 0.62
N HIS A 77 -5.26 5.04 0.24
CA HIS A 77 -6.39 5.46 -0.60
C HIS A 77 -6.36 4.82 -2.01
N PRO A 78 -7.36 3.99 -2.39
CA PRO A 78 -7.33 3.16 -3.60
C PRO A 78 -7.07 3.91 -4.91
N VAL A 79 -7.64 5.11 -5.08
CA VAL A 79 -7.39 5.92 -6.30
C VAL A 79 -5.93 6.36 -6.39
N VAL A 80 -5.35 6.82 -5.27
CA VAL A 80 -3.97 7.31 -5.22
C VAL A 80 -3.01 6.14 -5.36
N THR A 81 -3.23 5.03 -4.65
CA THR A 81 -2.39 3.83 -4.76
C THR A 81 -2.41 3.26 -6.18
N SER A 82 -3.57 3.23 -6.84
CA SER A 82 -3.69 2.82 -8.24
C SER A 82 -2.95 3.75 -9.19
N ALA A 83 -3.05 5.07 -9.00
CA ALA A 83 -2.33 6.05 -9.82
C ALA A 83 -0.80 5.92 -9.64
N VAL A 84 -0.33 5.74 -8.41
CA VAL A 84 1.09 5.50 -8.12
C VAL A 84 1.57 4.18 -8.72
N SER A 85 0.77 3.11 -8.63
CA SER A 85 1.10 1.83 -9.26
C SER A 85 1.21 1.91 -10.78
N ARG A 86 0.46 2.81 -11.45
CA ARG A 86 0.64 3.08 -12.88
C ARG A 86 2.04 3.65 -13.16
N LEU A 87 2.48 4.66 -12.42
CA LEU A 87 3.83 5.21 -12.55
C LEU A 87 4.93 4.15 -12.31
N GLU A 88 4.74 3.30 -11.30
CA GLU A 88 5.68 2.21 -11.02
C GLU A 88 5.77 1.22 -12.19
N ALA A 89 4.64 0.87 -12.80
CA ALA A 89 4.58 -0.01 -13.97
C ALA A 89 5.21 0.63 -15.21
N ASP A 90 5.11 1.95 -15.35
CA ASP A 90 5.69 2.72 -16.45
C ASP A 90 7.21 2.96 -16.30
N GLY A 91 7.83 2.44 -15.24
CA GLY A 91 9.28 2.48 -15.05
C GLY A 91 9.83 3.74 -14.37
N VAL A 92 8.96 4.59 -13.82
CA VAL A 92 9.33 5.88 -13.19
C VAL A 92 10.33 5.72 -12.04
N MET A 93 10.30 4.58 -11.32
CA MET A 93 11.28 4.31 -10.25
C MET A 93 12.72 4.24 -10.75
N THR A 94 12.93 3.65 -11.93
CA THR A 94 14.25 3.57 -12.56
C THR A 94 14.68 4.97 -13.01
N GLU A 95 13.80 5.70 -13.70
CA GLU A 95 14.03 7.07 -14.14
C GLU A 95 14.45 7.99 -12.97
N MET A 96 13.72 7.96 -11.86
CA MET A 96 14.05 8.76 -10.68
C MET A 96 15.37 8.34 -10.00
N SER A 97 15.71 7.05 -10.06
CA SER A 97 16.99 6.55 -9.54
C SER A 97 18.17 7.02 -10.40
N ASP A 98 17.98 7.07 -11.72
CA ASP A 98 18.99 7.61 -12.65
C ASP A 98 19.15 9.12 -12.45
N TRP A 99 18.03 9.85 -12.23
CA TRP A 99 18.07 11.28 -11.91
C TRP A 99 18.85 11.58 -10.62
N LEU A 100 18.68 10.78 -9.56
CA LEU A 100 19.49 10.91 -8.33
C LEU A 100 20.99 10.77 -8.59
N THR A 101 21.38 9.93 -9.55
CA THR A 101 22.80 9.74 -9.90
C THR A 101 23.34 10.94 -10.70
N ALA A 102 22.50 11.57 -11.52
CA ALA A 102 22.89 12.69 -12.37
C ALA A 102 22.85 14.06 -11.67
N ASP A 103 22.02 14.22 -10.62
CA ASP A 103 21.80 15.50 -9.94
C ASP A 103 22.20 15.43 -8.45
N ALA A 104 23.39 15.95 -8.15
CA ALA A 104 23.92 16.00 -6.78
C ALA A 104 23.05 16.84 -5.83
N GLY A 105 22.38 17.89 -6.33
CA GLY A 105 21.51 18.74 -5.53
C GLY A 105 20.21 18.01 -5.15
N LEU A 106 19.63 17.24 -6.08
CA LEU A 106 18.51 16.36 -5.79
C LEU A 106 18.91 15.26 -4.80
N ALA A 107 20.06 14.62 -5.00
CA ALA A 107 20.57 13.59 -4.10
C ALA A 107 20.74 14.12 -2.66
N GLU A 108 21.22 15.35 -2.50
CA GLU A 108 21.32 16.01 -1.19
C GLU A 108 19.93 16.20 -0.54
N ARG A 109 18.97 16.76 -1.28
CA ARG A 109 17.60 16.95 -0.76
C ARG A 109 16.90 15.63 -0.42
N TYR A 110 17.12 14.59 -1.22
CA TYR A 110 16.55 13.27 -0.96
C TYR A 110 17.21 12.56 0.24
N ARG A 111 18.50 12.84 0.51
CA ARG A 111 19.14 12.45 1.78
C ARG A 111 18.59 13.20 2.98
N ALA A 112 18.34 14.51 2.85
CA ALA A 112 17.65 15.25 3.91
C ALA A 112 16.24 14.69 4.18
N ALA A 113 15.52 14.27 3.13
CA ALA A 113 14.23 13.59 3.27
C ALA A 113 14.35 12.24 4.03
N HIS A 114 15.42 11.49 3.78
CA HIS A 114 15.72 10.25 4.52
C HIS A 114 15.92 10.51 6.02
N GLU A 115 16.75 11.50 6.38
CA GLU A 115 16.98 11.87 7.79
C GLU A 115 15.70 12.35 8.47
N ALA A 116 14.90 13.17 7.79
CA ALA A 116 13.60 13.61 8.28
C ALA A 116 12.64 12.45 8.52
N TYR A 117 12.63 11.45 7.63
CA TYR A 117 11.84 10.23 7.80
C TYR A 117 12.26 9.45 9.05
N LEU A 118 13.57 9.28 9.27
CA LEU A 118 14.10 8.55 10.44
C LEU A 118 13.70 9.26 11.73
N ALA A 119 13.91 10.57 11.81
CA ALA A 119 13.53 11.37 12.97
C ALA A 119 12.02 11.32 13.25
N ALA A 120 11.19 11.39 12.20
CA ALA A 120 9.74 11.29 12.34
C ALA A 120 9.31 9.89 12.82
N ARG A 121 9.92 8.83 12.30
CA ARG A 121 9.68 7.45 12.74
C ARG A 121 10.04 7.26 14.21
N ASP A 122 11.17 7.80 14.65
CA ASP A 122 11.58 7.72 16.05
C ASP A 122 10.57 8.43 16.96
N ALA A 123 10.12 9.62 16.56
CA ALA A 123 9.06 10.33 17.27
C ALA A 123 7.74 9.53 17.33
N VAL A 124 7.36 8.88 16.23
CA VAL A 124 6.21 7.95 16.19
C VAL A 124 6.42 6.78 17.15
N GLY A 125 7.60 6.18 17.18
CA GLY A 125 7.95 5.09 18.08
C GLY A 125 7.88 5.47 19.56
N GLN A 126 8.31 6.70 19.91
CA GLN A 126 8.16 7.23 21.27
C GLN A 126 6.68 7.40 21.65
N ARG A 127 5.85 7.96 20.77
CA ARG A 127 4.41 8.09 21.02
C ARG A 127 3.71 6.73 21.14
N ALA A 128 4.13 5.76 20.35
CA ALA A 128 3.59 4.40 20.36
C ALA A 128 4.10 3.54 21.53
N GLY A 129 5.12 4.00 22.27
CA GLY A 129 5.74 3.22 23.33
C GLY A 129 6.49 1.98 22.83
N THR A 130 6.89 1.93 21.56
CA THR A 130 7.60 0.76 20.99
C THR A 130 9.08 0.73 21.37
N GLY A 131 9.63 1.85 21.82
CA GLY A 131 11.06 2.03 22.05
C GLY A 131 11.90 1.91 20.76
N PRO A 132 13.23 1.77 20.88
CA PRO A 132 14.13 1.57 19.75
C PRO A 132 13.83 0.27 18.98
N VAL A 133 14.03 0.28 17.67
CA VAL A 133 13.86 -0.87 16.77
C VAL A 133 15.15 -1.12 15.98
N PRO A 134 16.17 -1.78 16.59
CA PRO A 134 17.49 -1.94 16.00
C PRO A 134 17.50 -2.62 14.62
N GLU A 135 16.52 -3.49 14.34
CA GLU A 135 16.42 -4.23 13.09
C GLU A 135 16.20 -3.34 11.85
N ILE A 136 15.73 -2.10 12.05
CA ILE A 136 15.45 -1.13 10.98
C ILE A 136 16.17 0.21 11.21
N ASP A 137 17.12 0.26 12.14
CA ASP A 137 17.88 1.47 12.45
C ASP A 137 18.67 1.96 11.22
N GLY A 138 18.70 3.28 11.00
CA GLY A 138 19.27 3.91 9.81
C GLY A 138 18.62 3.54 8.47
N VAL A 139 17.61 2.67 8.45
CA VAL A 139 16.93 2.22 7.22
C VAL A 139 15.55 2.83 7.13
N SER A 140 15.36 3.81 6.25
CA SER A 140 14.03 4.30 5.89
C SER A 140 13.35 3.39 4.85
N ALA A 141 12.16 3.79 4.39
CA ALA A 141 11.44 3.06 3.34
C ALA A 141 11.73 3.62 1.93
N GLY A 142 11.14 3.01 0.90
CA GLY A 142 11.18 3.56 -0.46
C GLY A 142 12.51 3.46 -1.20
N GLY A 143 13.57 2.92 -0.58
CA GLY A 143 14.91 2.82 -1.20
C GLY A 143 15.78 4.06 -0.98
N MET A 144 15.26 5.05 -0.25
CA MET A 144 16.00 6.19 0.27
C MET A 144 17.30 5.78 0.99
N PRO A 145 18.36 6.62 0.96
CA PRO A 145 18.45 7.89 0.21
C PRO A 145 19.08 7.73 -1.19
N THR A 146 19.39 6.52 -1.64
CA THR A 146 20.24 6.33 -2.84
C THR A 146 19.50 5.88 -4.08
N ARG A 147 18.26 5.40 -3.95
CA ARG A 147 17.44 4.91 -5.06
C ARG A 147 15.94 5.03 -4.76
N VAL A 148 15.12 4.70 -5.75
CA VAL A 148 13.67 4.53 -5.59
C VAL A 148 13.33 3.06 -5.80
N LYS A 149 12.75 2.42 -4.78
CA LYS A 149 12.27 1.02 -4.83
C LYS A 149 10.74 0.91 -4.83
N CYS A 150 10.06 1.96 -4.37
CA CYS A 150 8.60 2.02 -4.26
C CYS A 150 8.17 3.47 -4.07
N LEU A 151 7.28 3.95 -4.93
CA LEU A 151 6.73 5.30 -4.92
C LEU A 151 5.63 5.48 -3.87
N HIS A 152 4.87 4.44 -3.50
CA HIS A 152 3.75 4.58 -2.54
C HIS A 152 4.19 5.20 -1.22
N VAL A 153 5.35 4.81 -0.70
CA VAL A 153 5.87 5.37 0.54
C VAL A 153 6.51 6.74 0.37
N LEU A 154 7.04 7.09 -0.81
CA LEU A 154 7.53 8.45 -1.05
C LEU A 154 6.37 9.44 -1.15
N VAL A 155 5.29 9.05 -1.84
CA VAL A 155 4.03 9.80 -1.88
C VAL A 155 3.43 9.88 -0.48
N GLY A 156 3.35 8.77 0.25
CA GLY A 156 2.86 8.75 1.62
C GLY A 156 3.66 9.67 2.56
N HIS A 157 4.99 9.66 2.44
CA HIS A 157 5.86 10.55 3.21
C HIS A 157 5.64 12.02 2.86
N SER A 158 5.54 12.37 1.57
CA SER A 158 5.36 13.76 1.12
C SER A 158 4.00 14.32 1.54
N LEU A 159 2.94 13.52 1.42
CA LEU A 159 1.61 13.91 1.89
C LEU A 159 1.57 14.14 3.41
N ALA A 160 2.34 13.35 4.17
CA ALA A 160 2.35 13.45 5.64
C ALA A 160 3.26 14.54 6.18
N ALA A 161 4.44 14.72 5.59
CA ALA A 161 5.43 15.70 6.02
C ALA A 161 5.19 17.09 5.41
N GLY A 162 4.47 17.15 4.29
CA GLY A 162 4.18 18.36 3.55
C GLY A 162 5.10 18.58 2.34
N PRO A 163 4.70 19.47 1.41
CA PRO A 163 5.45 19.74 0.18
C PRO A 163 6.88 20.20 0.44
N GLY A 164 7.82 19.75 -0.38
CA GLY A 164 9.23 20.11 -0.33
C GLY A 164 10.08 19.26 0.60
N VAL A 165 9.47 18.42 1.45
CA VAL A 165 10.24 17.53 2.35
C VAL A 165 10.85 16.36 1.59
N ASN A 166 10.12 15.76 0.66
CA ASN A 166 10.60 14.62 -0.12
C ASN A 166 10.43 14.89 -1.62
N PRO A 167 11.50 15.37 -2.30
CA PRO A 167 11.38 15.91 -3.65
C PRO A 167 10.88 14.87 -4.69
N LEU A 168 11.22 13.59 -4.50
CA LEU A 168 10.77 12.54 -5.42
C LEU A 168 9.34 12.07 -5.15
N GLY A 169 8.88 12.18 -3.90
CA GLY A 169 7.47 11.95 -3.59
C GLY A 169 6.59 13.11 -4.06
N ASP A 170 7.07 14.35 -3.98
CA ASP A 170 6.40 15.52 -4.57
C ASP A 170 6.30 15.40 -6.10
N GLU A 171 7.40 14.99 -6.76
CA GLU A 171 7.40 14.72 -8.20
C GLU A 171 6.39 13.61 -8.55
N ALA A 172 6.32 12.53 -7.76
CA ALA A 172 5.34 11.47 -7.98
C ALA A 172 3.89 11.97 -7.81
N ILE A 173 3.63 12.84 -6.84
CA ILE A 173 2.31 13.49 -6.66
C ILE A 173 1.96 14.34 -7.89
N ALA A 174 2.91 15.13 -8.40
CA ALA A 174 2.70 15.93 -9.61
C ALA A 174 2.39 15.05 -10.83
N ARG A 175 3.10 13.92 -11.00
CA ARG A 175 2.89 12.99 -12.13
C ARG A 175 1.56 12.24 -12.07
N ILE A 176 0.99 12.02 -10.89
CA ILE A 176 -0.35 11.39 -10.78
C ILE A 176 -1.52 12.36 -10.94
N ALA A 177 -1.27 13.66 -11.12
CA ALA A 177 -2.29 14.70 -11.30
C ALA A 177 -3.41 14.36 -12.31
N PRO A 178 -3.16 13.65 -13.43
CA PRO A 178 -4.23 13.23 -14.35
C PRO A 178 -5.28 12.29 -13.72
N TRP A 179 -4.95 11.60 -12.63
CA TRP A 179 -5.85 10.67 -11.94
C TRP A 179 -6.30 11.16 -10.57
N TRP A 180 -5.49 11.99 -9.90
CA TRP A 180 -5.77 12.46 -8.55
C TRP A 180 -5.00 13.74 -8.23
N THR A 181 -5.65 14.68 -7.54
CA THR A 181 -5.01 15.88 -6.98
C THR A 181 -5.41 16.03 -5.50
N PRO A 182 -4.54 16.62 -4.64
CA PRO A 182 -4.85 16.83 -3.23
C PRO A 182 -6.12 17.66 -2.98
N GLU A 183 -6.46 18.55 -3.91
CA GLU A 183 -7.57 19.50 -3.78
C GLU A 183 -8.93 18.90 -4.13
N HIS A 184 -8.97 17.73 -4.79
CA HIS A 184 -10.22 17.11 -5.23
C HIS A 184 -10.48 15.77 -4.52
N CYS A 185 -11.72 15.58 -4.07
CA CYS A 185 -12.13 14.33 -3.44
C CYS A 185 -12.31 13.22 -4.49
N SER A 186 -11.72 12.05 -4.26
CA SER A 186 -11.93 10.84 -5.08
C SER A 186 -12.31 9.63 -4.23
N CYS A 187 -12.98 9.86 -3.09
CA CYS A 187 -13.33 8.79 -2.16
C CYS A 187 -14.61 8.03 -2.54
N ASP A 188 -15.54 8.68 -3.23
CA ASP A 188 -16.81 8.05 -3.58
C ASP A 188 -16.60 6.92 -4.58
N GLY A 189 -17.21 5.76 -4.32
CA GLY A 189 -17.03 4.53 -5.09
C GLY A 189 -15.62 3.91 -5.09
N ALA A 190 -14.63 4.50 -4.41
CA ALA A 190 -13.24 4.01 -4.45
C ALA A 190 -12.98 2.75 -3.60
N TRP A 191 -13.82 2.49 -2.60
CA TRP A 191 -13.87 1.26 -1.81
C TRP A 191 -15.31 1.03 -1.34
N ASP A 192 -15.59 -0.15 -0.77
CA ASP A 192 -16.88 -0.39 -0.14
C ASP A 192 -16.98 0.42 1.16
N THR A 193 -17.69 1.55 1.09
CA THR A 193 -17.92 2.47 2.22
C THR A 193 -19.03 1.98 3.15
N THR A 194 -19.81 0.99 2.73
CA THR A 194 -21.02 0.51 3.43
C THR A 194 -20.82 -0.82 4.15
N GLY A 195 -19.94 -1.68 3.63
CA GLY A 195 -19.66 -2.99 4.19
C GLY A 195 -18.90 -2.94 5.52
N GLN A 196 -18.94 -4.04 6.26
CA GLN A 196 -18.21 -4.15 7.52
C GLN A 196 -16.70 -4.08 7.26
N ALA A 197 -15.97 -3.32 8.10
CA ALA A 197 -14.52 -3.28 8.01
C ALA A 197 -13.93 -4.68 8.26
N PRO A 198 -12.91 -5.11 7.50
CA PRO A 198 -12.25 -6.38 7.74
C PRO A 198 -11.67 -6.45 9.16
N HIS A 199 -11.98 -7.53 9.90
CA HIS A 199 -11.53 -7.71 11.29
C HIS A 199 -10.42 -8.78 11.45
N ALA A 200 -10.18 -9.60 10.43
CA ALA A 200 -9.15 -10.65 10.48
C ALA A 200 -8.02 -10.40 9.46
N ASP A 201 -6.77 -10.36 9.91
CA ASP A 201 -5.61 -10.26 9.03
C ASP A 201 -5.16 -11.65 8.54
N LEU A 202 -5.62 -12.01 7.34
CA LEU A 202 -5.34 -13.30 6.71
C LEU A 202 -4.01 -13.32 5.94
N SER A 203 -3.20 -12.27 6.06
CA SER A 203 -1.95 -12.15 5.34
C SER A 203 -0.98 -13.30 5.62
N ARG A 204 -0.04 -13.55 4.70
CA ARG A 204 0.97 -14.62 4.89
C ARG A 204 1.90 -14.32 6.06
N HIS A 205 2.21 -13.05 6.28
CA HIS A 205 3.18 -12.63 7.26
C HIS A 205 2.69 -12.88 8.70
N THR A 206 1.40 -12.67 9.02
CA THR A 206 0.81 -13.09 10.30
C THR A 206 0.82 -14.61 10.49
N ARG A 207 0.84 -15.39 9.41
CA ARG A 207 0.90 -16.86 9.47
C ARG A 207 2.31 -17.43 9.64
N THR A 208 3.36 -16.65 9.41
CA THR A 208 4.75 -17.16 9.37
C THR A 208 5.76 -16.35 10.17
N GLN A 209 5.53 -15.06 10.41
CA GLN A 209 6.45 -14.23 11.20
C GLN A 209 6.23 -14.47 12.69
N GLY A 210 7.33 -14.56 13.45
CA GLY A 210 7.32 -14.95 14.87
C GLY A 210 7.44 -16.46 15.12
N LEU A 211 7.38 -17.27 14.06
CA LEU A 211 7.66 -18.70 14.16
C LEU A 211 9.17 -18.95 14.18
N SER A 212 9.59 -19.90 15.00
CA SER A 212 10.95 -20.42 15.00
C SER A 212 11.29 -21.03 13.63
N PRO A 213 12.59 -21.17 13.29
CA PRO A 213 13.02 -21.88 12.10
C PRO A 213 12.42 -23.30 12.00
N GLU A 214 12.26 -23.98 13.13
CA GLU A 214 11.67 -25.33 13.20
C GLU A 214 10.17 -25.31 12.91
N GLU A 215 9.43 -24.34 13.44
CA GLU A 215 7.99 -24.18 13.19
C GLU A 215 7.70 -23.82 11.73
N LEU A 216 8.57 -23.00 11.13
CA LEU A 216 8.54 -22.70 9.70
C LEU A 216 8.76 -23.95 8.85
N GLU A 217 9.73 -24.79 9.22
CA GLU A 217 10.01 -26.02 8.50
C GLU A 217 8.91 -27.07 8.66
N ALA A 218 8.33 -27.20 9.86
CA ALA A 218 7.17 -28.05 10.12
C ALA A 218 5.96 -27.64 9.25
N LYS A 219 5.69 -26.33 9.13
CA LYS A 219 4.63 -25.80 8.25
C LYS A 219 4.92 -26.05 6.77
N ARG A 220 6.17 -25.91 6.32
CA ARG A 220 6.58 -26.25 4.95
C ARG A 220 6.40 -27.74 4.67
N ALA A 221 6.78 -28.60 5.61
CA ALA A 221 6.62 -30.05 5.51
C ALA A 221 5.13 -30.46 5.45
N ALA A 222 4.27 -29.84 6.25
CA ALA A 222 2.83 -30.08 6.20
C ALA A 222 2.20 -29.67 4.85
N ARG A 223 2.62 -28.53 4.28
CA ARG A 223 2.17 -28.12 2.93
C ARG A 223 2.62 -29.09 1.84
N ARG A 224 3.85 -29.61 1.92
CA ARG A 224 4.34 -30.62 0.98
C ARG A 224 3.51 -31.91 1.05
N ARG A 225 3.18 -32.38 2.26
CA ARG A 225 2.31 -33.55 2.45
C ARG A 225 0.87 -33.36 1.96
N GLY A 226 0.33 -32.14 2.03
CA GLY A 226 -1.02 -31.84 1.53
C GLY A 226 -1.09 -31.51 0.04
N ALA A 227 0.05 -31.42 -0.66
CA ALA A 227 0.13 -31.13 -2.09
C ALA A 227 0.45 -32.38 -2.94
N GLU A 228 0.64 -33.53 -2.31
CA GLU A 228 0.72 -34.81 -3.01
C GLU A 228 -0.65 -35.09 -3.64
N PRO A 229 -0.77 -35.26 -4.98
CA PRO A 229 -2.02 -35.66 -5.59
C PRO A 229 -2.34 -37.07 -5.11
N ASP A 230 -3.59 -37.28 -4.69
CA ASP A 230 -4.08 -38.58 -4.23
C ASP A 230 -3.96 -39.59 -5.37
N GLY A 231 -2.87 -40.36 -5.34
CA GLY A 231 -2.50 -41.34 -6.34
C GLY A 231 -3.30 -42.61 -6.14
N THR A 232 -4.54 -42.62 -6.62
CA THR A 232 -5.26 -43.87 -6.92
C THR A 232 -5.44 -43.97 -8.43
N ALA A 233 -4.35 -44.38 -9.09
CA ALA A 233 -4.42 -44.96 -10.42
C ALA A 233 -4.85 -46.42 -10.26
N ASP A 234 -6.09 -46.75 -10.64
CA ASP A 234 -6.45 -48.14 -10.94
C ASP A 234 -6.35 -48.37 -12.45
N ALA A 235 -5.71 -49.47 -12.81
CA ALA A 235 -5.24 -49.76 -14.14
C ALA A 235 -6.14 -50.78 -14.84
N SER A 236 -6.49 -50.43 -16.08
CA SER A 236 -6.64 -51.30 -17.27
C SER A 236 -7.84 -52.26 -17.40
N THR A 237 -8.56 -52.09 -18.52
CA THR A 237 -8.87 -53.20 -19.45
C THR A 237 -8.85 -52.66 -20.89
N PRO A 238 -8.17 -53.31 -21.85
CA PRO A 238 -8.08 -52.83 -23.23
C PRO A 238 -9.18 -53.44 -24.12
N VAL A 239 -9.67 -52.67 -25.09
CA VAL A 239 -10.41 -53.21 -26.24
C VAL A 239 -9.78 -52.67 -27.52
N ALA A 240 -9.40 -53.59 -28.41
CA ALA A 240 -8.73 -53.36 -29.67
C ALA A 240 -9.71 -53.31 -30.86
N GLY A 241 -9.31 -52.57 -31.91
CA GLY A 241 -9.77 -52.69 -33.31
C GLY A 241 -10.90 -51.72 -33.69
N ALA A 242 -10.92 -51.06 -34.86
CA ALA A 242 -10.09 -51.15 -36.06
C ALA A 242 -10.42 -49.97 -37.01
N HIS A 243 -9.42 -49.59 -37.83
CA HIS A 243 -9.45 -48.97 -39.17
C HIS A 243 -10.59 -48.01 -39.61
N ALA A 244 -10.23 -46.81 -40.09
CA ALA A 244 -9.97 -46.58 -41.52
C ALA A 244 -9.55 -45.11 -41.79
N ALA A 245 -8.58 -44.97 -42.70
CA ALA A 245 -8.07 -43.71 -43.24
C ALA A 245 -9.12 -43.00 -44.12
N SER A 246 -9.00 -41.67 -44.26
CA SER A 246 -9.12 -40.96 -45.55
C SER A 246 -8.83 -39.46 -45.37
N THR A 247 -7.76 -38.98 -46.01
CA THR A 247 -7.59 -37.60 -46.48
C THR A 247 -7.97 -37.58 -47.96
N PRO A 248 -8.58 -36.50 -48.48
CA PRO A 248 -7.82 -35.56 -49.33
C PRO A 248 -8.24 -34.09 -49.08
N ALA A 249 -7.31 -33.15 -48.99
CA ALA A 249 -6.68 -32.36 -50.06
C ALA A 249 -7.44 -31.06 -50.46
N SER A 250 -6.70 -29.97 -50.33
CA SER A 250 -6.77 -28.60 -50.84
C SER A 250 -7.78 -28.20 -51.92
N THR A 251 -8.24 -26.96 -51.82
CA THR A 251 -8.43 -26.10 -53.01
C THR A 251 -8.15 -24.63 -52.69
N THR A 252 -7.33 -24.06 -53.57
CA THR A 252 -6.83 -22.69 -53.69
C THR A 252 -7.81 -21.74 -54.37
N ALA A 253 -7.51 -20.43 -54.26
CA ALA A 253 -7.72 -19.31 -55.21
C ALA A 253 -8.52 -18.16 -54.57
N SER A 254 -8.31 -16.87 -54.85
CA SER A 254 -7.25 -16.08 -55.50
C SER A 254 -7.64 -14.62 -55.26
N ALA A 255 -6.66 -13.73 -55.07
CA ALA A 255 -6.85 -12.28 -55.17
C ALA A 255 -7.06 -11.85 -56.64
N PRO A 256 -7.51 -10.61 -56.88
CA PRO A 256 -6.91 -9.82 -57.95
C PRO A 256 -6.33 -8.50 -57.44
N SER A 257 -5.17 -8.22 -58.00
CA SER A 257 -4.45 -6.95 -58.06
C SER A 257 -5.18 -5.94 -58.95
N GLY A 258 -5.08 -4.66 -58.60
CA GLY A 258 -5.36 -3.51 -59.47
C GLY A 258 -4.50 -2.33 -59.03
N ALA A 259 -3.48 -2.03 -59.83
CA ALA A 259 -2.47 -0.99 -59.62
C ALA A 259 -2.82 0.34 -60.32
N THR A 260 -1.87 1.29 -60.24
CA THR A 260 -1.73 2.62 -60.90
C THR A 260 -2.29 3.80 -60.09
N GLU A 261 -1.53 4.78 -59.55
CA GLU A 261 -0.32 5.57 -59.91
C GLU A 261 -0.65 6.97 -60.48
N GLU A 262 0.04 7.97 -59.90
CA GLU A 262 0.21 9.38 -60.28
C GLU A 262 -0.97 10.37 -60.34
N LYS A 263 -0.96 11.33 -59.39
CA LYS A 263 -0.51 12.71 -59.66
C LYS A 263 -0.14 13.46 -58.38
#